data_AF-S4PAV2-F1
#
_entry.id   AF-S4PAV2-F1
#
_cell.length_a   1.000
_cell.length_b   1.000
_cell.length_c   1.000
_cell.angle_alpha   90.00
_cell.angle_beta   90.00
_cell.angle_gamma   90.00
#
_symmetry.space_group_name_H-M   'P 1'
#
loop_
_entity.id
_entity.type
_entity.pdbx_description
1 polymer ?
#
loop_
_entity_poly.entity_id
_entity_poly.type
_entity_poly.pdbx_seq_one_letter_code
_entity_poly.pdbx_strand_id
1 'polypeptide(L)'
;MIRNLPDVPSKSKGNWFDALLVAAEHLKNGVPATKIVQKKIILMTNFLVPCDTEDKQIKQAIAGFQEEGFEVDIIGPDIYSEENDNNDVELARLFVEETKGATATFDYTMRYLLFHKKKATNAIPWNVDLSIGPNIKIPVSAYIRIKDEPVIKKWNTAIRNPVTNTASSSEGIKKEKVHINTEDQTTVAADNIIKGYEYGQQIIPFSDCDKSMLYDPGQKSLKVYGFTKSSNITWQNLNGDGLSYVFARKRNKKAQYALRCLVECLLELDLVGIVRRVYNNGNAPKMYALMPVIDTNNFVCLSMVGFCYKDEIKNMAFPVTNIKKYACNNEQVECFKELIKAMDLTTAYEESEFDDTEAFPIAKMVSPSAQYILDCIAYRAMNPG
;
A
#
# COMPACT_ATOMS: atom_id res chain seq x y z
N MET A 1 24.56 8.65 8.71
CA MET A 1 24.76 9.55 9.88
C MET A 1 24.13 8.88 11.08
N ILE A 2 24.96 8.13 11.81
CA ILE A 2 24.55 7.35 12.97
C ILE A 2 24.52 8.32 14.15
N ARG A 3 23.43 8.25 14.90
CA ARG A 3 23.08 9.00 16.10
C ARG A 3 24.29 9.10 17.06
N ASN A 4 24.42 10.19 17.80
CA ASN A 4 25.21 10.22 19.05
C ASN A 4 24.52 9.30 20.06
N LEU A 5 24.62 7.99 19.84
CA LEU A 5 24.31 6.99 20.85
C LEU A 5 25.40 7.12 21.92
N PRO A 6 25.08 6.92 23.21
CA PRO A 6 26.12 6.81 24.21
C PRO A 6 27.05 5.66 23.80
N ASP A 7 28.32 5.98 23.51
CA ASP A 7 29.35 5.00 23.14
C ASP A 7 29.67 4.03 24.30
N VAL A 8 29.20 4.35 25.50
CA VAL A 8 29.42 3.58 26.72
C VAL A 8 28.10 2.93 27.16
N PRO A 9 28.06 1.60 27.39
CA PRO A 9 26.88 0.94 27.93
C PRO A 9 26.52 1.52 29.31
N SER A 10 25.21 1.58 29.60
CA SER A 10 24.74 1.98 30.93
C SER A 10 25.32 1.05 31.99
N LYS A 11 25.77 1.61 33.11
CA LYS A 11 26.35 0.82 34.23
C LYS A 11 25.31 -0.07 34.93
N SER A 12 24.03 0.28 34.86
CA SER A 12 22.93 -0.46 35.44
C SER A 12 22.48 -1.59 34.51
N LYS A 13 22.32 -2.79 35.07
CA LYS A 13 21.72 -3.96 34.43
C LYS A 13 20.31 -4.15 35.01
N GLY A 14 19.33 -4.45 34.15
CA GLY A 14 17.96 -4.71 34.55
C GLY A 14 17.53 -6.11 34.14
N ASN A 15 16.56 -6.68 34.87
CA ASN A 15 15.94 -7.95 34.54
C ASN A 15 14.95 -7.77 33.38
N TRP A 16 15.04 -8.65 32.38
CA TRP A 16 14.18 -8.60 31.19
C TRP A 16 12.72 -8.93 31.51
N PHE A 17 12.48 -9.82 32.48
CA PHE A 17 11.13 -10.23 32.89
C PHE A 17 10.41 -9.10 33.64
N ASP A 18 11.09 -8.43 34.57
CA ASP A 18 10.53 -7.27 35.28
C ASP A 18 10.21 -6.13 34.31
N ALA A 19 11.07 -5.92 33.31
CA ALA A 19 10.81 -4.93 32.26
C ALA A 19 9.54 -5.23 31.46
N LEU A 20 9.25 -6.51 31.17
CA LEU A 20 8.00 -6.93 30.52
C LEU A 20 6.78 -6.66 31.42
N LEU A 21 6.87 -6.99 32.71
CA LEU A 21 5.77 -6.75 33.66
C LEU A 21 5.47 -5.26 33.79
N VAL A 22 6.50 -4.43 33.95
CA VAL A 22 6.36 -2.97 34.02
C VAL A 22 5.77 -2.43 32.71
N ALA A 23 6.19 -2.95 31.55
CA ALA A 23 5.62 -2.55 30.26
C ALA A 23 4.13 -2.92 30.15
N ALA A 24 3.74 -4.13 30.60
CA ALA A 24 2.35 -4.56 30.59
C ALA A 24 1.48 -3.75 31.56
N GLU A 25 1.98 -3.48 32.76
CA GLU A 25 1.30 -2.63 33.75
C GLU A 25 1.13 -1.19 33.23
N HIS A 26 2.20 -0.62 32.65
CA HIS A 26 2.14 0.71 32.05
C HIS A 26 1.13 0.76 30.89
N LEU A 27 1.01 -0.29 30.09
CA LEU A 27 0.03 -0.34 29.01
C LEU A 27 -1.41 -0.46 29.54
N LYS A 28 -1.61 -1.11 30.68
CA LYS A 28 -2.91 -1.27 31.36
C LYS A 28 -3.34 0.01 32.08
N ASN A 29 -2.43 0.63 32.83
CA ASN A 29 -2.73 1.74 33.74
C ASN A 29 -2.42 3.12 33.13
N GLY A 30 -1.44 3.20 32.22
CA GLY A 30 -0.91 4.46 31.69
C GLY A 30 -1.75 5.10 30.58
N VAL A 31 -2.80 4.44 30.08
CA VAL A 31 -3.65 4.98 29.01
C VAL A 31 -5.13 5.00 29.40
N PRO A 32 -5.52 5.81 30.40
CA PRO A 32 -6.94 5.97 30.72
C PRO A 32 -7.66 6.64 29.54
N ALA A 33 -8.79 6.07 29.13
CA ALA A 33 -9.72 6.59 28.12
C ALA A 33 -9.43 6.35 26.62
N THR A 34 -8.48 5.49 26.21
CA THR A 34 -8.37 5.08 24.80
C THR A 34 -8.62 3.58 24.59
N LYS A 35 -9.37 3.25 23.53
CA LYS A 35 -9.60 1.86 23.14
C LYS A 35 -8.38 1.34 22.37
N ILE A 36 -7.53 0.58 23.05
CA ILE A 36 -6.38 -0.07 22.42
C ILE A 36 -6.89 -1.26 21.59
N VAL A 37 -6.60 -1.23 20.28
CA VAL A 37 -7.05 -2.27 19.33
C VAL A 37 -6.08 -3.45 19.27
N GLN A 38 -4.78 -3.20 19.47
CA GLN A 38 -3.73 -4.21 19.48
C GLN A 38 -2.73 -3.86 20.58
N LYS A 39 -2.50 -4.78 21.52
CA LYS A 39 -1.54 -4.63 22.62
C LYS A 39 -0.28 -5.38 22.24
N LYS A 40 0.73 -4.65 21.75
CA LYS A 40 1.99 -5.23 21.28
C LYS A 40 3.16 -4.67 22.08
N ILE A 41 4.00 -5.53 22.63
CA ILE A 41 5.19 -5.19 23.41
C ILE A 41 6.40 -5.70 22.64
N ILE A 42 7.42 -4.87 22.47
CA ILE A 42 8.67 -5.23 21.81
C ILE A 42 9.78 -5.21 22.86
N LEU A 43 10.34 -6.37 23.19
CA LEU A 43 11.48 -6.52 24.08
C LEU A 43 12.78 -6.55 23.27
N MET A 44 13.70 -5.64 23.59
CA MET A 44 15.03 -5.61 22.98
C MET A 44 16.06 -6.01 24.04
N THR A 45 16.69 -7.18 23.90
CA THR A 45 17.63 -7.69 24.89
C THR A 45 18.70 -8.58 24.26
N ASN A 46 19.87 -8.63 24.90
CA ASN A 46 20.97 -9.52 24.51
C ASN A 46 21.06 -10.78 25.39
N PHE A 47 20.14 -10.95 26.34
CA PHE A 47 20.07 -12.10 27.27
C PHE A 47 21.38 -12.41 28.03
N LEU A 48 22.28 -11.43 28.20
CA LEU A 48 23.54 -11.62 28.93
C LEU A 48 23.38 -11.55 30.46
N VAL A 49 22.25 -11.03 30.94
CA VAL A 49 21.96 -10.90 32.37
C VAL A 49 20.92 -11.95 32.72
N PRO A 50 21.26 -12.91 33.60
CA PRO A 50 20.34 -13.99 33.96
C PRO A 50 19.11 -13.44 34.70
N CYS A 51 17.96 -14.06 34.49
CA CYS A 51 16.76 -13.79 35.26
C CYS A 51 16.77 -14.58 36.56
N ASP A 52 16.78 -13.91 37.71
CA ASP A 52 16.71 -14.54 39.03
C ASP A 52 15.26 -14.89 39.45
N THR A 53 14.31 -14.99 38.52
CA THR A 53 12.88 -15.15 38.83
C THR A 53 12.45 -16.61 38.76
N GLU A 54 11.56 -17.04 39.67
CA GLU A 54 11.02 -18.40 39.69
C GLU A 54 10.18 -18.73 38.43
N ASP A 55 10.45 -19.88 37.80
CA ASP A 55 9.73 -20.37 36.61
C ASP A 55 8.19 -20.40 36.77
N LYS A 56 7.70 -20.58 38.01
CA LYS A 56 6.26 -20.57 38.30
C LYS A 56 5.62 -19.21 38.08
N GLN A 57 6.31 -18.14 38.46
CA GLN A 57 5.83 -16.76 38.28
C GLN A 57 5.82 -16.39 36.81
N ILE A 58 6.82 -16.87 36.07
CA ILE A 58 6.92 -16.68 34.62
C ILE A 58 5.75 -17.32 33.88
N LYS A 59 5.41 -18.57 34.21
CA LYS A 59 4.25 -19.27 33.63
C LYS A 59 2.91 -18.59 33.96
N GLN A 60 2.77 -18.04 35.15
CA GLN A 60 1.59 -17.25 35.53
C GLN A 60 1.50 -15.95 34.73
N ALA A 61 2.63 -15.27 34.52
CA ALA A 61 2.67 -14.07 33.69
C ALA A 61 2.28 -14.39 32.24
N ILE A 62 2.76 -15.48 31.64
CA ILE A 62 2.36 -15.91 30.29
C ILE A 62 0.84 -16.07 30.19
N ALA A 63 0.22 -16.76 31.16
CA ALA A 63 -1.24 -16.92 31.19
C ALA A 63 -1.95 -15.56 31.28
N GLY A 64 -1.47 -14.64 32.13
CA GLY A 64 -2.02 -13.29 32.24
C GLY A 64 -1.87 -12.48 30.94
N PHE A 65 -0.76 -12.64 30.22
CA PHE A 65 -0.54 -11.98 28.93
C PHE A 65 -1.49 -12.52 27.85
N GLN A 66 -1.75 -13.84 27.85
CA GLN A 66 -2.71 -14.47 26.95
C GLN A 66 -4.15 -14.02 27.21
N GLU A 67 -4.58 -14.02 28.47
CA GLU A 67 -5.93 -13.59 28.85
C GLU A 67 -6.21 -12.13 28.45
N GLU A 68 -5.21 -11.27 28.62
CA GLU A 68 -5.29 -9.85 28.28
C GLU A 68 -5.05 -9.58 26.77
N GLY A 69 -4.61 -10.58 26.01
CA GLY A 69 -4.36 -10.50 24.58
C GLY A 69 -3.12 -9.68 24.19
N PHE A 70 -2.04 -9.78 24.95
CA PHE A 70 -0.75 -9.17 24.62
C PHE A 70 0.04 -10.02 23.61
N GLU A 71 0.63 -9.35 22.62
CA GLU A 71 1.57 -9.93 21.65
C GLU A 71 2.99 -9.44 22.02
N VAL A 72 3.92 -10.37 22.29
CA VAL A 72 5.29 -10.03 22.72
C VAL A 72 6.29 -10.39 21.63
N ASP A 73 6.88 -9.38 21.01
CA ASP A 73 7.98 -9.56 20.06
C ASP A 73 9.32 -9.42 20.78
N ILE A 74 10.29 -10.26 20.41
CA ILE A 74 11.64 -10.21 20.97
C ILE A 74 12.65 -9.93 19.87
N ILE A 75 13.48 -8.90 20.09
CA ILE A 75 14.60 -8.57 19.23
C ILE A 75 15.89 -8.81 20.01
N GLY A 76 16.71 -9.75 19.54
CA GLY A 76 17.84 -10.25 20.32
C GLY A 76 18.81 -11.14 19.53
N PRO A 77 19.65 -11.93 20.21
CA PRO A 77 20.33 -13.06 19.59
C PRO A 77 19.30 -14.06 19.04
N ASP A 78 19.72 -14.92 18.11
CA ASP A 78 18.82 -15.94 17.56
C ASP A 78 18.42 -16.95 18.64
N ILE A 79 17.15 -16.92 19.01
CA ILE A 79 16.53 -17.72 20.08
C ILE A 79 16.34 -19.18 19.63
N TYR A 80 16.34 -19.44 18.32
CA TYR A 80 16.15 -20.79 17.76
C TYR A 80 17.45 -21.47 17.36
N SER A 81 18.58 -20.76 17.41
CA SER A 81 19.90 -21.34 17.16
C SER A 81 20.37 -22.16 18.37
N GLU A 82 20.83 -23.38 18.12
CA GLU A 82 21.42 -24.28 19.14
C GLU A 82 22.68 -23.69 19.80
N GLU A 83 23.27 -22.63 19.22
CA GLU A 83 24.45 -21.94 19.76
C GLU A 83 24.14 -21.03 20.97
N ASN A 84 22.87 -20.66 21.19
CA ASN A 84 22.44 -19.72 22.24
C ASN A 84 21.62 -20.40 23.35
N ASP A 85 22.03 -21.59 23.78
CA ASP A 85 21.30 -22.41 24.74
C ASP A 85 21.47 -21.88 26.18
N ASN A 86 20.59 -20.97 26.57
CA ASN A 86 20.49 -20.43 27.92
C ASN A 86 19.05 -20.56 28.41
N ASN A 87 18.85 -20.85 29.70
CA ASN A 87 17.52 -21.05 30.31
C ASN A 87 16.57 -19.86 30.04
N ASP A 88 17.10 -18.64 30.02
CA ASP A 88 16.35 -17.43 29.69
C ASP A 88 15.86 -17.38 28.23
N VAL A 89 16.62 -17.95 27.31
CA VAL A 89 16.30 -18.00 25.87
C VAL A 89 15.17 -19.01 25.64
N GLU A 90 15.18 -20.15 26.34
CA GLU A 90 14.06 -21.10 26.32
C GLU A 90 12.77 -20.49 26.87
N LEU A 91 12.86 -19.75 27.97
CA LEU A 91 11.70 -19.06 28.56
C LEU A 91 11.18 -17.96 27.62
N ALA A 92 12.07 -17.21 26.99
CA ALA A 92 11.72 -16.21 25.97
C ALA A 92 11.04 -16.85 24.75
N ARG A 93 11.49 -18.03 24.31
CA ARG A 93 10.85 -18.80 23.25
C ARG A 93 9.42 -19.18 23.61
N LEU A 94 9.22 -19.71 24.82
CA LEU A 94 7.90 -20.05 25.33
C LEU A 94 6.98 -18.81 25.34
N PHE A 95 7.48 -17.64 25.75
CA PHE A 95 6.71 -16.39 25.67
C PHE A 95 6.25 -16.04 24.26
N VAL A 96 7.16 -16.13 23.28
CA VAL A 96 6.85 -15.78 21.89
C VAL A 96 5.83 -16.74 21.31
N GLU A 97 5.99 -18.05 21.54
CA GLU A 97 5.07 -19.09 21.06
C GLU A 97 3.66 -18.95 21.68
N GLU A 98 3.59 -18.77 23.00
CA GLU A 98 2.33 -18.66 23.73
C GLU A 98 1.59 -17.33 23.46
N THR A 99 2.33 -16.22 23.26
CA THR A 99 1.73 -14.91 22.95
C THR A 99 1.54 -14.65 21.44
N LYS A 100 1.93 -15.62 20.59
CA LYS A 100 1.93 -15.49 19.12
C LYS A 100 2.72 -14.28 18.61
N GLY A 101 3.81 -13.96 19.30
CA GLY A 101 4.72 -12.89 18.90
C GLY A 101 5.70 -13.32 17.81
N ALA A 102 6.59 -12.40 17.43
CA ALA A 102 7.68 -12.66 16.50
C ALA A 102 9.06 -12.48 17.16
N THR A 103 10.05 -13.23 16.70
CA THR A 103 11.46 -13.02 17.04
C THR A 103 12.27 -12.59 15.83
N ALA A 104 13.23 -11.71 16.04
CA ALA A 104 14.12 -11.23 15.00
C ALA A 104 15.51 -10.90 15.56
N THR A 105 16.55 -11.17 14.76
CA THR A 105 17.90 -10.77 15.14
C THR A 105 18.10 -9.26 15.02
N PHE A 106 19.06 -8.70 15.76
CA PHE A 106 19.39 -7.27 15.62
C PHE A 106 19.83 -6.91 14.19
N ASP A 107 20.62 -7.77 13.52
CA ASP A 107 21.05 -7.53 12.14
C ASP A 107 19.86 -7.54 11.17
N TYR A 108 18.98 -8.55 11.26
CA TYR A 108 17.77 -8.61 10.44
C TYR A 108 16.87 -7.39 10.70
N THR A 109 16.67 -7.05 11.97
CA THR A 109 15.81 -5.91 12.35
C THR A 109 16.39 -4.58 11.90
N MET A 110 17.71 -4.41 11.98
CA MET A 110 18.39 -3.20 11.47
C MET A 110 18.20 -3.05 9.96
N ARG A 111 18.36 -4.13 9.20
CA ARG A 111 18.09 -4.15 7.75
C ARG A 111 16.62 -3.87 7.45
N TYR A 112 15.71 -4.42 8.25
CA TYR A 112 14.28 -4.22 8.11
C TYR A 112 13.83 -2.79 8.42
N LEU A 113 14.43 -2.16 9.43
CA LEU A 113 14.14 -0.80 9.92
C LEU A 113 14.90 0.30 9.19
N LEU A 114 15.86 -0.07 8.31
CA LEU A 114 16.60 0.89 7.48
C LEU A 114 15.64 1.77 6.66
N PHE A 115 14.52 1.20 6.24
CA PHE A 115 13.52 1.88 5.42
C PHE A 115 12.29 2.26 6.24
N HIS A 116 11.82 3.50 6.05
CA HIS A 116 10.55 3.96 6.59
C HIS A 116 9.39 3.18 5.96
N LYS A 117 8.64 2.46 6.78
CA LYS A 117 7.44 1.72 6.33
C LYS A 117 6.19 2.40 6.86
N LYS A 118 5.18 2.54 6.01
CA LYS A 118 3.85 2.97 6.46
C LYS A 118 3.28 1.91 7.39
N LYS A 119 2.70 2.33 8.52
CA LYS A 119 1.95 1.44 9.40
C LYS A 119 0.85 0.75 8.59
N ALA A 120 0.76 -0.58 8.69
CA ALA A 120 -0.32 -1.33 8.09
C ALA A 120 -1.65 -0.85 8.67
N THR A 121 -2.57 -0.42 7.81
CA THR A 121 -3.91 0.01 8.22
C THR A 121 -4.95 -0.81 7.48
N ASN A 122 -6.07 -1.08 8.16
CA ASN A 122 -7.17 -1.80 7.55
C ASN A 122 -7.78 -0.93 6.44
N ALA A 123 -7.71 -1.42 5.20
CA ALA A 123 -8.30 -0.73 4.05
C ALA A 123 -9.83 -0.64 4.18
N ILE A 124 -10.39 0.53 3.86
CA ILE A 124 -11.83 0.76 3.87
C ILE A 124 -12.44 0.15 2.60
N PRO A 125 -13.40 -0.79 2.71
CA PRO A 125 -14.02 -1.40 1.55
C PRO A 125 -14.98 -0.45 0.83
N TRP A 126 -14.96 -0.50 -0.49
CA TRP A 126 -16.03 0.02 -1.32
C TRP A 126 -17.09 -1.06 -1.54
N ASN A 127 -18.16 -1.02 -0.73
CA ASN A 127 -19.27 -1.98 -0.79
C ASN A 127 -20.23 -1.64 -1.93
N VAL A 128 -20.52 -2.57 -2.82
CA VAL A 128 -21.44 -2.41 -3.95
C VAL A 128 -22.00 -3.77 -4.35
N ASP A 129 -23.16 -3.80 -5.01
CA ASP A 129 -23.66 -5.04 -5.59
C ASP A 129 -23.17 -5.18 -7.04
N LEU A 130 -22.54 -6.32 -7.35
CA LEU A 130 -22.18 -6.73 -8.70
C LEU A 130 -23.45 -7.26 -9.39
N SER A 131 -23.98 -6.51 -10.35
CA SER A 131 -25.18 -6.91 -11.10
C SER A 131 -24.81 -7.56 -12.44
N ILE A 132 -25.27 -8.79 -12.66
CA ILE A 132 -25.15 -9.51 -13.93
C ILE A 132 -26.55 -9.53 -14.56
N GLY A 133 -26.75 -8.70 -15.59
CA GLY A 133 -28.09 -8.46 -16.13
C GLY A 133 -29.07 -7.89 -15.08
N PRO A 134 -30.39 -8.03 -15.31
CA PRO A 134 -31.41 -7.49 -14.41
C PRO A 134 -31.66 -8.35 -13.15
N ASN A 135 -31.40 -9.66 -13.23
CA ASN A 135 -31.90 -10.62 -12.24
C ASN A 135 -30.86 -11.05 -11.19
N ILE A 136 -29.57 -10.99 -11.52
CA ILE A 136 -28.51 -11.50 -10.64
C ILE A 136 -27.79 -10.31 -9.99
N LYS A 137 -27.79 -10.27 -8.66
CA LYS A 137 -27.07 -9.27 -7.86
C LYS A 137 -26.26 -9.98 -6.77
N ILE A 138 -24.95 -9.78 -6.79
CA ILE A 138 -24.02 -10.38 -5.85
C ILE A 138 -23.42 -9.27 -4.99
N PRO A 139 -23.67 -9.23 -3.67
CA PRO A 139 -23.05 -8.24 -2.78
C PRO A 139 -21.54 -8.42 -2.69
N VAL A 140 -20.78 -7.41 -3.09
CA VAL A 140 -19.31 -7.42 -3.11
C VAL A 140 -18.71 -6.23 -2.35
N SER A 141 -17.45 -6.39 -1.97
CA SER A 141 -16.61 -5.39 -1.31
C SER A 141 -15.30 -5.29 -2.08
N ALA A 142 -15.02 -4.12 -2.67
CA ALA A 142 -13.76 -3.86 -3.35
C ALA A 142 -12.74 -3.19 -2.41
N TYR A 143 -11.50 -3.65 -2.43
CA TYR A 143 -10.38 -3.09 -1.67
C TYR A 143 -9.29 -2.67 -2.64
N ILE A 144 -8.66 -1.52 -2.39
CA ILE A 144 -7.52 -1.07 -3.19
C ILE A 144 -6.31 -1.92 -2.79
N ARG A 145 -5.70 -2.61 -3.76
CA ARG A 145 -4.53 -3.48 -3.55
C ARG A 145 -3.24 -2.74 -3.88
N ILE A 146 -3.22 -2.06 -5.03
CA ILE A 146 -2.11 -1.25 -5.51
C ILE A 146 -2.69 0.12 -5.86
N LYS A 147 -2.02 1.17 -5.42
CA LYS A 147 -2.31 2.53 -5.84
C LYS A 147 -1.04 3.35 -5.69
N ASP A 148 -0.77 4.20 -6.66
CA ASP A 148 0.30 5.18 -6.51
C ASP A 148 -0.21 6.30 -5.60
N GLU A 149 0.40 6.44 -4.42
CA GLU A 149 0.05 7.50 -3.49
C GLU A 149 1.31 8.24 -3.04
N PRO A 150 1.34 9.58 -3.16
CA PRO A 150 2.45 10.35 -2.67
C PRO A 150 2.59 10.15 -1.15
N VAL A 151 3.83 10.18 -0.67
CA VAL A 151 4.11 10.05 0.77
C VAL A 151 3.42 11.15 1.58
N ILE A 152 3.40 12.36 1.03
CA ILE A 152 2.83 13.54 1.66
C ILE A 152 1.69 14.04 0.78
N LYS A 153 0.50 14.15 1.37
CA LYS A 153 -0.71 14.56 0.63
C LYS A 153 -0.69 16.02 0.22
N LYS A 154 -0.13 16.90 1.06
CA LYS A 154 -0.11 18.35 0.82
C LYS A 154 1.04 19.00 1.57
N TRP A 155 1.78 19.87 0.88
CA TRP A 155 2.69 20.83 1.50
C TRP A 155 1.94 22.14 1.74
N ASN A 156 1.91 22.59 2.99
CA ASN A 156 1.29 23.87 3.34
C ASN A 156 2.32 25.00 3.20
N THR A 157 1.93 26.06 2.50
CA THR A 157 2.73 27.29 2.43
C THR A 157 2.55 28.11 3.70
N ALA A 158 3.64 28.43 4.40
CA ALA A 158 3.65 29.29 5.58
C ALA A 158 4.59 30.48 5.36
N ILE A 159 4.31 31.60 6.02
CA ILE A 159 5.19 32.77 6.01
C ILE A 159 6.31 32.52 7.02
N ARG A 160 7.55 32.84 6.65
CA ARG A 160 8.68 32.79 7.58
C ARG A 160 8.61 34.02 8.47
N ASN A 161 8.49 33.81 9.79
CA ASN A 161 8.61 34.90 10.74
C ASN A 161 10.05 35.44 10.68
N PRO A 162 10.26 36.74 10.39
CA PRO A 162 11.58 37.32 10.20
C PRO A 162 12.43 37.32 11.49
N VAL A 163 11.80 37.21 12.67
CA VAL A 163 12.49 37.23 13.97
C VAL A 163 12.86 35.83 14.44
N THR A 164 11.92 34.89 14.36
CA THR A 164 12.11 33.52 14.89
C THR A 164 12.61 32.53 13.85
N ASN A 165 12.66 32.91 12.56
CA ASN A 165 12.95 32.02 11.42
C ASN A 165 12.07 30.77 11.33
N THR A 166 10.98 30.73 12.09
CA THR A 166 9.99 29.65 12.09
C THR A 166 8.76 30.03 11.27
N ALA A 167 7.94 29.03 10.93
CA ALA A 167 6.65 29.27 10.30
C ALA A 167 5.75 30.13 11.22
N SER A 168 5.17 31.20 10.67
CA SER A 168 4.20 32.04 11.37
C SER A 168 2.96 31.22 11.75
N SER A 169 2.56 31.30 13.01
CA SER A 169 1.28 30.71 13.48
C SER A 169 0.11 31.71 13.41
N SER A 170 0.42 33.01 13.37
CA SER A 170 -0.55 34.12 13.41
C SER A 170 -0.90 34.68 12.03
N GLU A 171 0.06 34.71 11.10
CA GLU A 171 -0.09 35.32 9.78
C GLU A 171 -0.18 34.24 8.70
N GLY A 172 -1.24 34.32 7.89
CA GLY A 172 -1.51 33.41 6.78
C GLY A 172 -1.47 34.12 5.43
N ILE A 173 -1.28 33.34 4.37
CA ILE A 173 -1.27 33.86 3.00
C ILE A 173 -2.72 34.01 2.52
N LYS A 174 -3.17 35.24 2.29
CA LYS A 174 -4.43 35.51 1.58
C LYS A 174 -4.16 35.51 0.07
N LYS A 175 -4.84 34.63 -0.67
CA LYS A 175 -4.77 34.59 -2.14
C LYS A 175 -6.04 35.22 -2.70
N GLU A 176 -5.88 36.29 -3.46
CA GLU A 176 -6.97 36.92 -4.23
C GLU A 176 -6.71 36.69 -5.71
N LYS A 177 -7.75 36.29 -6.44
CA LYS A 177 -7.69 36.05 -7.89
C LYS A 177 -8.50 37.15 -8.59
N VAL A 178 -7.82 37.96 -9.39
CA VAL A 178 -8.45 39.00 -10.22
C VAL A 178 -8.49 38.51 -11.67
N HIS A 179 -9.62 38.72 -12.34
CA HIS A 179 -9.78 38.43 -13.76
C HIS A 179 -9.70 39.74 -14.54
N ILE A 180 -8.87 39.76 -15.59
CA ILE A 180 -8.60 40.94 -16.40
C ILE A 180 -9.00 40.62 -17.83
N ASN A 181 -9.74 41.51 -18.48
CA ASN A 181 -10.06 41.39 -19.89
C ASN A 181 -8.78 41.61 -20.73
N THR A 182 -8.49 40.70 -21.66
CA THR A 182 -7.28 40.75 -22.50
C THR A 182 -7.25 41.96 -23.43
N GLU A 183 -8.42 42.43 -23.90
CA GLU A 183 -8.51 43.54 -24.86
C GLU A 183 -8.43 44.90 -24.17
N ASP A 184 -9.25 45.12 -23.14
CA ASP A 184 -9.39 46.42 -22.48
C ASP A 184 -8.50 46.59 -21.23
N GLN A 185 -7.84 45.52 -20.78
CA GLN A 185 -7.09 45.46 -19.50
C GLN A 185 -7.89 45.87 -18.26
N THR A 186 -9.22 45.85 -18.34
CA THR A 186 -10.12 46.18 -17.24
C THR A 186 -10.37 44.98 -16.33
N THR A 187 -10.62 45.26 -15.05
CA THR A 187 -10.97 44.20 -14.08
C THR A 187 -12.43 43.80 -14.25
N VAL A 188 -12.69 42.49 -14.33
CA VAL A 188 -14.02 41.94 -14.52
C VAL A 188 -14.51 41.35 -13.19
N ALA A 189 -15.71 41.74 -12.77
CA ALA A 189 -16.37 41.19 -11.58
C ALA A 189 -16.70 39.71 -11.78
N ALA A 190 -16.61 38.92 -10.69
CA ALA A 190 -16.80 37.47 -10.76
C ALA A 190 -18.17 37.04 -11.30
N ASP A 191 -19.22 37.83 -11.03
CA ASP A 191 -20.60 37.53 -11.45
C ASP A 191 -20.82 37.67 -12.97
N ASN A 192 -19.96 38.43 -13.65
CA ASN A 192 -20.02 38.62 -15.10
C ASN A 192 -19.23 37.57 -15.87
N ILE A 193 -18.69 36.55 -15.19
CA ILE A 193 -17.85 35.52 -15.79
C ILE A 193 -18.70 34.27 -16.02
N ILE A 194 -18.80 33.87 -17.29
CA ILE A 194 -19.45 32.63 -17.71
C ILE A 194 -18.37 31.66 -18.16
N LYS A 195 -18.53 30.37 -17.84
CA LYS A 195 -17.61 29.34 -18.32
C LYS A 195 -17.82 29.14 -19.81
N GLY A 196 -16.76 29.21 -20.60
CA GLY A 196 -16.77 28.84 -22.01
C GLY A 196 -16.05 27.51 -22.23
N TYR A 197 -16.56 26.71 -23.16
CA TYR A 197 -15.83 25.56 -23.69
C TYR A 197 -15.46 25.83 -25.13
N GLU A 198 -14.22 25.52 -25.48
CA GLU A 198 -13.75 25.59 -26.86
C GLU A 198 -14.28 24.38 -27.64
N TYR A 199 -14.97 24.65 -28.73
CA TYR A 199 -15.42 23.64 -29.68
C TYR A 199 -14.90 24.02 -31.08
N GLY A 200 -13.75 23.45 -31.43
CA GLY A 200 -13.03 23.84 -32.64
C GLY A 200 -12.51 25.27 -32.54
N GLN A 201 -13.01 26.17 -33.38
CA GLN A 201 -12.65 27.60 -33.37
C GLN A 201 -13.65 28.48 -32.63
N GLN A 202 -14.77 27.93 -32.17
CA GLN A 202 -15.83 28.68 -31.50
C GLN A 202 -15.77 28.47 -29.98
N ILE A 203 -15.98 29.55 -29.23
CA ILE A 203 -16.15 29.50 -27.79
C ILE A 203 -17.64 29.43 -27.50
N ILE A 204 -18.10 28.32 -26.93
CA ILE A 204 -19.50 28.13 -26.55
C ILE A 204 -19.65 28.48 -25.08
N PRO A 205 -20.41 29.54 -24.72
CA PRO A 205 -20.69 29.84 -23.33
C PRO A 205 -21.61 28.76 -22.75
N PHE A 206 -21.27 28.25 -21.57
CA PHE A 206 -21.99 27.21 -20.85
C PHE A 206 -22.27 27.68 -19.42
N SER A 207 -23.52 27.99 -19.15
CA SER A 207 -23.95 28.50 -17.85
C SER A 207 -24.14 27.38 -16.84
N ASP A 208 -24.27 27.74 -15.56
CA ASP A 208 -24.56 26.75 -14.52
C ASP A 208 -25.97 26.15 -14.67
N CYS A 209 -26.91 26.84 -15.34
CA CYS A 209 -28.23 26.31 -15.68
C CYS A 209 -28.15 25.18 -16.70
N ASP A 210 -27.18 25.21 -17.61
CA ASP A 210 -27.00 24.20 -18.65
C ASP A 210 -26.41 22.89 -18.09
N LYS A 211 -25.87 22.91 -16.86
CA LYS A 211 -25.37 21.70 -16.19
C LYS A 211 -26.42 20.62 -16.01
N SER A 212 -27.71 20.98 -15.95
CA SER A 212 -28.79 19.97 -15.90
C SER A 212 -28.94 19.18 -17.20
N MET A 213 -28.38 19.67 -18.31
CA MET A 213 -28.34 18.95 -19.59
C MET A 213 -27.20 17.93 -19.65
N LEU A 214 -26.29 17.91 -18.66
CA LEU A 214 -25.21 16.93 -18.61
C LEU A 214 -25.76 15.53 -18.36
N TYR A 215 -25.07 14.55 -18.93
CA TYR A 215 -25.40 13.13 -18.78
C TYR A 215 -25.49 12.75 -17.29
N ASP A 216 -26.63 12.18 -16.88
CA ASP A 216 -26.79 11.61 -15.55
C ASP A 216 -26.10 10.23 -15.49
N PRO A 217 -24.98 10.10 -14.77
CA PRO A 217 -24.27 8.84 -14.66
C PRO A 217 -25.03 7.79 -13.82
N GLY A 218 -26.03 8.23 -13.06
CA GLY A 218 -26.86 7.41 -12.19
C GLY A 218 -26.22 7.15 -10.82
N GLN A 219 -26.81 6.17 -10.13
CA GLN A 219 -26.39 5.79 -8.78
C GLN A 219 -25.14 4.88 -8.78
N LYS A 220 -24.50 4.83 -7.62
CA LYS A 220 -23.41 3.91 -7.31
C LYS A 220 -23.76 2.49 -7.74
N SER A 221 -22.97 1.93 -8.65
CA SER A 221 -23.24 0.62 -9.24
C SER A 221 -22.00 -0.03 -9.83
N LEU A 222 -22.01 -1.37 -9.88
CA LEU A 222 -21.02 -2.18 -10.57
C LEU A 222 -21.77 -3.19 -11.45
N LYS A 223 -21.94 -2.86 -12.73
CA LYS A 223 -22.76 -3.64 -13.65
C LYS A 223 -21.90 -4.36 -14.66
N VAL A 224 -22.12 -5.67 -14.87
CA VAL A 224 -21.46 -6.42 -15.93
C VAL A 224 -22.07 -6.06 -17.27
N TYR A 225 -21.22 -5.64 -18.19
CA TYR A 225 -21.57 -5.34 -19.59
C TYR A 225 -21.50 -6.61 -20.45
N GLY A 226 -20.46 -7.43 -20.25
CA GLY A 226 -20.29 -8.69 -20.97
C GLY A 226 -19.02 -9.42 -20.52
N PHE A 227 -18.76 -10.56 -21.16
CA PHE A 227 -17.54 -11.35 -20.95
C PHE A 227 -16.79 -11.47 -22.28
N THR A 228 -15.47 -11.48 -22.22
CA THR A 228 -14.57 -11.62 -23.37
C THR A 228 -13.44 -12.58 -23.03
N LYS A 229 -12.75 -13.14 -24.02
CA LYS A 229 -11.55 -13.96 -23.78
C LYS A 229 -10.43 -13.13 -23.16
N SER A 230 -9.63 -13.75 -22.29
CA SER A 230 -8.47 -13.12 -21.67
C SER A 230 -7.49 -12.58 -22.73
N SER A 231 -7.27 -13.33 -23.81
CA SER A 231 -6.38 -12.93 -24.91
C SER A 231 -6.79 -11.64 -25.64
N ASN A 232 -8.07 -11.23 -25.55
CA ASN A 232 -8.54 -9.99 -26.18
C ASN A 232 -8.11 -8.74 -25.39
N ILE A 233 -7.70 -8.90 -24.14
CA ILE A 233 -7.28 -7.80 -23.27
C ILE A 233 -5.76 -7.83 -23.20
N THR A 234 -5.12 -6.89 -23.88
CA THR A 234 -3.68 -6.69 -23.78
C THR A 234 -3.37 -5.67 -22.69
N TRP A 235 -2.14 -5.70 -22.17
CA TRP A 235 -1.67 -4.73 -21.16
C TRP A 235 -1.83 -3.27 -21.63
N GLN A 236 -1.79 -3.02 -22.94
CA GLN A 236 -1.96 -1.71 -23.57
C GLN A 236 -3.39 -1.17 -23.45
N ASN A 237 -4.38 -2.04 -23.26
CA ASN A 237 -5.78 -1.66 -23.12
C ASN A 237 -6.15 -1.30 -21.68
N LEU A 238 -5.24 -1.52 -20.73
CA LEU A 238 -5.48 -1.28 -19.31
C LEU A 238 -5.03 0.13 -18.93
N ASN A 239 -5.86 0.80 -18.13
CA ASN A 239 -5.61 2.12 -17.57
C ASN A 239 -5.97 2.13 -16.08
N GLY A 240 -5.44 3.11 -15.35
CA GLY A 240 -5.90 3.44 -14.02
C GLY A 240 -4.75 3.71 -13.06
N ASP A 241 -5.09 4.44 -12.00
CA ASP A 241 -4.21 4.81 -10.89
C ASP A 241 -3.96 3.64 -9.90
N GLY A 242 -4.33 2.41 -10.27
CA GLY A 242 -4.15 1.26 -9.39
C GLY A 242 -5.04 0.05 -9.68
N LEU A 243 -4.85 -0.95 -8.83
CA LEU A 243 -5.51 -2.25 -8.83
C LEU A 243 -6.44 -2.37 -7.64
N SER A 244 -7.65 -2.89 -7.84
CA SER A 244 -8.56 -3.21 -6.73
C SER A 244 -8.94 -4.69 -6.75
N TYR A 245 -8.96 -5.34 -5.59
CA TYR A 245 -9.52 -6.68 -5.43
C TYR A 245 -10.96 -6.62 -4.98
N VAL A 246 -11.80 -7.40 -5.64
CA VAL A 246 -13.23 -7.52 -5.38
C VAL A 246 -13.47 -8.86 -4.71
N PHE A 247 -13.94 -8.81 -3.47
CA PHE A 247 -14.33 -9.96 -2.67
C PHE A 247 -15.83 -9.96 -2.43
N ALA A 248 -16.38 -11.13 -2.10
CA ALA A 248 -17.76 -11.20 -1.65
C ALA A 248 -17.90 -10.50 -0.29
N ARG A 249 -19.07 -9.90 -0.06
CA ARG A 249 -19.31 -9.15 1.17
C ARG A 249 -19.13 -10.04 2.40
N LYS A 250 -18.36 -9.54 3.39
CA LYS A 250 -18.09 -10.26 4.65
C LYS A 250 -19.41 -10.70 5.30
N ARG A 251 -19.43 -11.91 5.85
CA ARG A 251 -20.58 -12.55 6.53
C ARG A 251 -21.73 -13.00 5.62
N ASN A 252 -21.63 -12.88 4.29
CA ASN A 252 -22.63 -13.41 3.36
C ASN A 252 -22.14 -14.67 2.65
N LYS A 253 -22.48 -15.85 3.18
CA LYS A 253 -22.07 -17.15 2.63
C LYS A 253 -22.57 -17.40 1.20
N LYS A 254 -23.81 -16.95 0.88
CA LYS A 254 -24.39 -17.11 -0.47
C LYS A 254 -23.61 -16.29 -1.50
N ALA A 255 -23.26 -15.05 -1.16
CA ALA A 255 -22.45 -14.19 -2.02
C ALA A 255 -21.03 -14.74 -2.21
N GLN A 256 -20.44 -15.31 -1.17
CA GLN A 256 -19.11 -15.96 -1.24
C GLN A 256 -19.12 -17.15 -2.21
N TYR A 257 -20.12 -18.02 -2.11
CA TYR A 257 -20.26 -19.15 -3.02
C TYR A 257 -20.49 -18.71 -4.47
N ALA A 258 -21.40 -17.74 -4.69
CA ALA A 258 -21.69 -17.21 -6.02
C ALA A 258 -20.47 -16.56 -6.68
N LEU A 259 -19.71 -15.76 -5.93
CA LEU A 259 -18.50 -15.12 -6.46
C LEU A 259 -17.39 -16.15 -6.75
N ARG A 260 -17.22 -17.14 -5.87
CA ARG A 260 -16.25 -18.22 -6.07
C ARG A 260 -16.56 -19.01 -7.34
N CYS A 261 -17.81 -19.44 -7.51
CA CYS A 261 -18.27 -20.11 -8.72
C CYS A 261 -18.02 -19.26 -9.97
N LEU A 262 -18.31 -17.96 -9.91
CA LEU A 262 -18.02 -17.05 -11.02
C LEU A 262 -16.52 -17.00 -11.36
N VAL A 263 -15.64 -16.90 -10.36
CA VAL A 263 -14.18 -16.85 -10.58
C VAL A 263 -13.65 -18.16 -11.16
N GLU A 264 -14.10 -19.31 -10.63
CA GLU A 264 -13.73 -20.63 -11.12
C GLU A 264 -14.16 -20.80 -12.59
N CYS A 265 -15.41 -20.45 -12.93
CA CYS A 265 -15.90 -20.51 -14.32
C CYS A 265 -15.14 -19.57 -15.26
N LEU A 266 -14.78 -18.36 -14.81
CA LEU A 266 -13.99 -17.44 -15.63
C LEU A 266 -12.57 -17.96 -15.88
N LEU A 267 -11.98 -18.63 -14.90
CA LEU A 267 -10.65 -19.22 -15.02
C LEU A 267 -10.66 -20.44 -15.96
N GLU A 268 -11.63 -21.34 -15.81
CA GLU A 268 -11.77 -22.54 -16.65
C GLU A 268 -12.02 -22.20 -18.13
N LEU A 269 -12.78 -21.13 -18.40
CA LEU A 269 -13.15 -20.72 -19.75
C LEU A 269 -12.19 -19.69 -20.37
N ASP A 270 -11.13 -19.28 -19.65
CA ASP A 270 -10.22 -18.19 -20.03
C ASP A 270 -10.97 -16.89 -20.40
N LEU A 271 -11.94 -16.51 -19.56
CA LEU A 271 -12.80 -15.35 -19.74
C LEU A 271 -12.53 -14.25 -18.71
N VAL A 272 -12.76 -13.02 -19.12
CA VAL A 272 -12.66 -11.80 -18.32
C VAL A 272 -13.98 -11.03 -18.43
N GLY A 273 -14.44 -10.48 -17.31
CA GLY A 273 -15.65 -9.65 -17.27
C GLY A 273 -15.35 -8.19 -17.63
N ILE A 274 -16.22 -7.56 -18.39
CA ILE A 274 -16.21 -6.11 -18.64
C ILE A 274 -17.32 -5.50 -17.80
N VAL A 275 -16.99 -4.50 -16.97
CA VAL A 275 -17.94 -3.90 -16.04
C VAL A 275 -17.96 -2.38 -16.12
N ARG A 276 -19.16 -1.82 -16.00
CA ARG A 276 -19.40 -0.39 -15.80
C ARG A 276 -19.44 -0.10 -14.30
N ARG A 277 -18.51 0.74 -13.84
CA ARG A 277 -18.41 1.17 -12.44
C ARG A 277 -18.82 2.64 -12.31
N VAL A 278 -19.72 2.91 -11.37
CA VAL A 278 -20.04 4.26 -10.87
C VAL A 278 -19.65 4.30 -9.40
N TYR A 279 -18.62 5.06 -9.05
CA TYR A 279 -18.04 5.03 -7.69
C TYR A 279 -19.01 5.51 -6.61
N ASN A 280 -19.59 6.70 -6.82
CA ASN A 280 -20.60 7.32 -5.97
C ASN A 280 -21.67 7.95 -6.87
N ASN A 281 -22.83 8.29 -6.29
CA ASN A 281 -23.92 8.95 -7.01
C ASN A 281 -23.41 10.25 -7.65
N GLY A 282 -23.66 10.42 -8.95
CA GLY A 282 -23.19 11.60 -9.70
C GLY A 282 -21.75 11.53 -10.21
N ASN A 283 -20.96 10.50 -9.87
CA ASN A 283 -19.63 10.32 -10.47
C ASN A 283 -19.74 9.74 -11.88
N ALA A 284 -18.91 10.21 -12.81
CA ALA A 284 -18.85 9.69 -14.18
C ALA A 284 -18.59 8.16 -14.19
N PRO A 285 -19.33 7.39 -15.02
CA PRO A 285 -19.11 5.96 -15.14
C PRO A 285 -17.76 5.70 -15.79
N LYS A 286 -17.05 4.69 -15.28
CA LYS A 286 -15.80 4.20 -15.86
C LYS A 286 -15.91 2.71 -16.15
N MET A 287 -15.30 2.27 -17.25
CA MET A 287 -15.22 0.86 -17.61
C MET A 287 -14.01 0.20 -16.94
N TYR A 288 -14.20 -1.03 -16.47
CA TYR A 288 -13.19 -1.85 -15.81
C TYR A 288 -13.21 -3.28 -16.34
N ALA A 289 -12.06 -3.94 -16.34
CA ALA A 289 -11.91 -5.37 -16.50
C ALA A 289 -11.98 -6.06 -15.13
N LEU A 290 -12.71 -7.17 -15.04
CA LEU A 290 -12.74 -8.09 -13.89
C LEU A 290 -12.09 -9.40 -14.28
N MET A 291 -10.85 -9.60 -13.84
CA MET A 291 -10.04 -10.79 -14.14
C MET A 291 -10.07 -11.75 -12.95
N PRO A 292 -10.26 -13.07 -13.17
CA PRO A 292 -10.18 -14.06 -12.10
C PRO A 292 -8.76 -14.17 -11.56
N VAL A 293 -8.58 -14.13 -10.23
CA VAL A 293 -7.29 -14.31 -9.57
C VAL A 293 -7.44 -15.24 -8.36
N ILE A 294 -6.58 -16.25 -8.30
CA ILE A 294 -6.38 -17.09 -7.12
C ILE A 294 -5.06 -16.66 -6.48
N ASP A 295 -5.14 -16.04 -5.31
CA ASP A 295 -3.94 -15.58 -4.60
C ASP A 295 -3.26 -16.74 -3.85
N THR A 296 -1.99 -16.54 -3.48
CA THR A 296 -1.08 -17.48 -2.79
C THR A 296 -1.67 -18.18 -1.55
N ASN A 297 -2.64 -17.56 -0.87
CA ASN A 297 -3.35 -18.14 0.28
C ASN A 297 -4.69 -18.81 -0.08
N ASN A 298 -4.87 -19.21 -1.34
CA ASN A 298 -6.11 -19.77 -1.88
C ASN A 298 -7.33 -18.85 -1.72
N PHE A 299 -7.09 -17.53 -1.66
CA PHE A 299 -8.16 -16.54 -1.67
C PHE A 299 -8.61 -16.31 -3.11
N VAL A 300 -9.86 -16.69 -3.37
CA VAL A 300 -10.51 -16.51 -4.67
C VAL A 300 -11.10 -15.11 -4.76
N CYS A 301 -10.64 -14.31 -5.72
CA CYS A 301 -11.12 -12.94 -5.91
C CYS A 301 -11.14 -12.50 -7.38
N LEU A 302 -11.76 -11.36 -7.64
CA LEU A 302 -11.70 -10.69 -8.94
C LEU A 302 -10.79 -9.47 -8.86
N SER A 303 -9.82 -9.40 -9.77
CA SER A 303 -8.99 -8.23 -9.96
C SER A 303 -9.67 -7.22 -10.87
N MET A 304 -9.80 -5.97 -10.40
CA MET A 304 -10.48 -4.88 -11.09
C MET A 304 -9.47 -3.82 -11.55
N VAL A 305 -9.32 -3.68 -12.87
CA VAL A 305 -8.42 -2.73 -13.56
C VAL A 305 -9.23 -1.85 -14.52
N GLY A 306 -8.89 -0.57 -14.67
CA GLY A 306 -9.61 0.31 -15.59
C GLY A 306 -9.29 0.01 -17.05
N PHE A 307 -10.18 0.40 -17.96
CA PHE A 307 -9.92 0.35 -19.40
C PHE A 307 -9.47 1.70 -19.95
N CYS A 308 -8.59 1.65 -20.96
CA CYS A 308 -8.35 2.76 -21.87
C CYS A 308 -9.59 2.99 -22.74
N TYR A 309 -10.01 4.25 -22.87
CA TYR A 309 -11.00 4.63 -23.87
C TYR A 309 -10.37 4.84 -25.24
N LYS A 310 -11.18 4.80 -26.29
CA LYS A 310 -10.73 5.04 -27.67
C LYS A 310 -9.94 6.35 -27.80
N ASP A 311 -10.38 7.39 -27.10
CA ASP A 311 -9.76 8.72 -27.15
C ASP A 311 -8.41 8.79 -26.41
N GLU A 312 -8.12 7.81 -25.54
CA GLU A 312 -6.85 7.69 -24.80
C GLU A 312 -5.80 6.89 -25.59
N ILE A 313 -6.22 6.09 -26.57
CA ILE A 313 -5.32 5.25 -27.38
C ILE A 313 -4.76 6.08 -28.53
N LYS A 314 -3.45 6.32 -28.50
CA LYS A 314 -2.72 7.00 -29.57
C LYS A 314 -2.10 6.00 -30.53
N ASN A 315 -2.64 5.91 -31.74
CA ASN A 315 -2.08 5.08 -32.79
C ASN A 315 -0.90 5.82 -33.45
N MET A 316 0.32 5.47 -33.04
CA MET A 316 1.55 5.96 -33.67
C MET A 316 2.11 4.88 -34.60
N ALA A 317 2.38 5.24 -35.84
CA ALA A 317 3.03 4.36 -36.80
C ALA A 317 4.55 4.43 -36.60
N PHE A 318 5.15 3.32 -36.17
CA PHE A 318 6.59 3.17 -36.09
C PHE A 318 7.11 2.35 -37.29
N PRO A 319 8.31 2.63 -37.81
CA PRO A 319 8.92 1.82 -38.86
C PRO A 319 9.20 0.41 -38.35
N VAL A 320 9.01 -0.59 -39.21
CA VAL A 320 9.29 -1.99 -38.86
C VAL A 320 10.80 -2.18 -38.62
N THR A 321 11.14 -2.88 -37.54
CA THR A 321 12.55 -3.15 -37.17
C THR A 321 13.10 -4.41 -37.85
N ASN A 322 12.24 -5.31 -38.34
CA ASN A 322 12.63 -6.57 -38.99
C ASN A 322 13.03 -6.40 -40.48
N ILE A 323 13.87 -5.41 -40.76
CA ILE A 323 14.39 -5.14 -42.11
C ILE A 323 15.80 -5.69 -42.20
N LYS A 324 16.20 -6.23 -43.36
CA LYS A 324 17.57 -6.72 -43.63
C LYS A 324 18.68 -5.73 -43.24
N LYS A 325 18.40 -4.41 -43.28
CA LYS A 325 19.32 -3.35 -42.87
C LYS A 325 19.71 -3.43 -41.38
N TYR A 326 18.83 -3.97 -40.54
CA TYR A 326 19.02 -4.12 -39.09
C TYR A 326 19.14 -5.60 -38.69
N ALA A 327 19.44 -6.49 -39.63
CA ALA A 327 19.66 -7.90 -39.32
C ALA A 327 20.94 -8.04 -38.48
N CYS A 328 20.81 -8.64 -37.31
CA CYS A 328 21.94 -8.90 -36.42
C CYS A 328 22.77 -10.07 -36.94
N ASN A 329 24.09 -9.99 -36.77
CA ASN A 329 25.00 -11.09 -37.07
C ASN A 329 24.90 -12.18 -35.99
N ASN A 330 25.25 -13.42 -36.34
CA ASN A 330 25.23 -14.55 -35.39
C ASN A 330 26.10 -14.28 -34.15
N GLU A 331 27.25 -13.63 -34.32
CA GLU A 331 28.13 -13.23 -33.21
C GLU A 331 27.46 -12.25 -32.24
N GLN A 332 26.70 -11.28 -32.77
CA GLN A 332 25.96 -10.32 -31.95
C GLN A 332 24.85 -11.03 -31.17
N VAL A 333 24.13 -11.94 -31.83
CA VAL A 333 23.07 -12.72 -31.18
C VAL A 333 23.64 -13.58 -30.05
N GLU A 334 24.80 -14.21 -30.25
CA GLU A 334 25.41 -15.04 -29.21
C GLU A 334 25.93 -14.20 -28.03
N CYS A 335 26.58 -13.07 -28.32
CA CYS A 335 27.00 -12.12 -27.28
C CYS A 335 25.80 -11.61 -26.44
N PHE A 336 24.66 -11.32 -27.07
CA PHE A 336 23.44 -10.93 -26.35
C PHE A 336 22.86 -12.06 -25.52
N LYS A 337 22.92 -13.31 -25.98
CA LYS A 337 22.49 -14.46 -25.17
C LYS A 337 23.40 -14.66 -23.95
N GLU A 338 24.71 -14.51 -24.11
CA GLU A 338 25.66 -14.55 -22.99
C GLU A 338 25.38 -13.42 -21.99
N LEU A 339 25.10 -12.21 -22.48
CA LEU A 339 24.72 -11.07 -21.63
C LEU A 339 23.42 -11.34 -20.85
N ILE A 340 22.38 -11.87 -21.51
CA ILE A 340 21.10 -12.20 -20.86
C ILE A 340 21.32 -13.27 -19.77
N LYS A 341 22.12 -14.30 -20.05
CA LYS A 341 22.44 -15.35 -19.06
C LYS A 341 23.25 -14.79 -17.89
N ALA A 342 24.21 -13.89 -18.15
CA ALA A 342 25.05 -13.29 -17.11
C ALA A 342 24.29 -12.29 -16.22
N MET A 343 23.24 -11.64 -16.76
CA MET A 343 22.42 -10.65 -16.07
C MET A 343 21.02 -11.15 -15.71
N ASP A 344 20.83 -12.47 -15.60
CA ASP A 344 19.57 -13.05 -15.16
C ASP A 344 19.35 -12.75 -13.66
N LEU A 345 18.19 -12.17 -13.33
CA LEU A 345 17.80 -11.82 -11.96
C LEU A 345 16.77 -12.78 -11.38
N THR A 346 16.36 -13.82 -12.11
CA THR A 346 15.28 -14.72 -11.72
C THR A 346 15.67 -15.76 -10.68
N THR A 347 16.94 -16.19 -10.64
CA THR A 347 17.43 -17.23 -9.71
C THR A 347 18.60 -16.71 -8.86
N ALA A 348 18.36 -16.40 -7.57
CA ALA A 348 19.41 -15.83 -6.71
C ALA A 348 20.24 -16.87 -5.93
N TYR A 349 19.66 -17.98 -5.48
CA TYR A 349 20.34 -18.95 -4.62
C TYR A 349 19.80 -20.37 -4.83
N GLU A 350 20.63 -21.28 -5.37
CA GLU A 350 20.30 -22.72 -5.50
C GLU A 350 20.34 -23.47 -4.14
N GLU A 351 20.69 -22.81 -3.03
CA GLU A 351 21.03 -23.47 -1.75
C GLU A 351 19.95 -23.49 -0.66
N SER A 352 18.71 -23.08 -0.93
CA SER A 352 17.61 -23.27 0.03
C SER A 352 16.47 -24.03 -0.62
N GLU A 353 16.14 -25.21 -0.07
CA GLU A 353 15.12 -26.18 -0.53
C GLU A 353 13.69 -25.62 -0.64
N PHE A 354 13.46 -24.32 -0.40
CA PHE A 354 12.18 -23.66 -0.57
C PHE A 354 12.34 -22.26 -1.16
N ASP A 355 11.76 -22.10 -2.34
CA ASP A 355 11.42 -20.85 -3.06
C ASP A 355 12.47 -20.29 -4.03
N ASP A 356 12.06 -20.13 -5.29
CA ASP A 356 12.75 -19.38 -6.36
C ASP A 356 12.86 -17.91 -5.91
N THR A 357 13.89 -17.58 -5.15
CA THR A 357 14.09 -16.22 -4.66
C THR A 357 14.68 -15.36 -5.79
N GLU A 358 13.87 -14.44 -6.31
CA GLU A 358 14.31 -13.40 -7.26
C GLU A 358 15.45 -12.58 -6.62
N ALA A 359 16.56 -12.38 -7.35
CA ALA A 359 17.74 -11.68 -6.83
C ALA A 359 17.44 -10.22 -6.48
N PHE A 360 16.46 -9.64 -7.18
CA PHE A 360 16.03 -8.27 -6.97
C PHE A 360 14.51 -8.13 -7.03
N PRO A 361 13.79 -8.39 -5.92
CA PRO A 361 12.33 -8.35 -5.92
C PRO A 361 11.81 -6.92 -5.92
N ILE A 362 11.65 -6.33 -7.11
CA ILE A 362 11.22 -4.94 -7.32
C ILE A 362 9.91 -4.63 -6.58
N ALA A 363 8.96 -5.58 -6.59
CA ALA A 363 7.66 -5.41 -5.96
C ALA A 363 7.72 -5.33 -4.41
N LYS A 364 8.79 -5.85 -3.78
CA LYS A 364 9.00 -5.79 -2.33
C LYS A 364 9.84 -4.57 -1.92
N MET A 365 10.46 -3.89 -2.89
CA MET A 365 11.31 -2.73 -2.63
C MET A 365 10.50 -1.48 -2.31
N VAL A 366 11.04 -0.64 -1.44
CA VAL A 366 10.46 0.67 -1.13
C VAL A 366 10.89 1.69 -2.19
N SER A 367 10.03 2.67 -2.47
CA SER A 367 10.37 3.76 -3.40
C SER A 367 11.51 4.62 -2.84
N PRO A 368 12.65 4.79 -3.55
CA PRO A 368 13.77 5.61 -3.09
C PRO A 368 13.40 7.08 -2.92
N SER A 369 12.56 7.63 -3.81
CA SER A 369 12.10 9.01 -3.73
C SER A 369 11.23 9.25 -2.49
N ALA A 370 10.40 8.27 -2.14
CA ALA A 370 9.60 8.30 -0.92
C ALA A 370 10.47 8.30 0.34
N GLN A 371 11.50 7.43 0.39
CA GLN A 371 12.44 7.36 1.50
C GLN A 371 13.22 8.66 1.67
N TYR A 372 13.75 9.21 0.57
CA TYR A 372 14.50 10.46 0.60
C TYR A 372 13.69 11.62 1.21
N ILE A 373 12.42 11.77 0.83
CA ILE A 373 11.54 12.80 1.38
C ILE A 373 11.35 12.61 2.90
N LEU A 374 11.15 11.37 3.36
CA LEU A 374 10.98 11.06 4.78
C LEU A 374 12.26 11.32 5.57
N ASP A 375 13.41 10.97 5.01
CA ASP A 375 14.71 11.26 5.60
C ASP A 375 14.96 12.77 5.70
N CYS A 376 14.62 13.55 4.67
CA CYS A 376 14.72 15.02 4.73
C CYS A 376 13.82 15.59 5.83
N ILE A 377 12.60 15.06 6.00
CA ILE A 377 11.67 15.51 7.04
C ILE A 377 12.19 15.14 8.43
N ALA A 378 12.63 13.90 8.62
CA ALA A 378 13.20 13.43 9.88
C ALA A 378 14.45 14.25 10.23
N TYR A 379 15.33 14.47 9.25
CA TYR A 379 16.52 15.29 9.43
C TYR A 379 16.18 16.72 9.81
N ARG A 380 15.23 17.38 9.13
CA ARG A 380 14.82 18.76 9.42
C ARG A 380 14.08 18.89 10.75
N ALA A 381 13.32 17.86 11.15
CA ALA A 381 12.63 17.83 12.44
C ALA A 381 13.61 17.70 13.62
N MET A 382 14.67 16.90 13.45
CA MET A 382 15.72 16.74 14.46
C MET A 382 16.74 17.89 14.44
N ASN A 383 16.98 18.48 13.27
CA ASN A 383 17.91 19.59 13.05
C ASN A 383 17.14 20.78 12.46
N PRO A 384 16.39 21.54 13.29
CA PRO A 384 15.62 22.69 12.83
C PRO A 384 16.49 23.91 12.43
N GLY A 385 17.80 23.86 12.74
CA GLY A 385 18.78 24.93 12.53
C GLY A 385 19.05 25.31 11.08
#